data_AF-N1ZYD3-F1
#
_entry.id   AF-N1ZYD3-F1
#
_cell.length_a   1.000
_cell.length_b   1.000
_cell.length_c   1.000
_cell.angle_alpha   90.00
_cell.angle_beta   90.00
_cell.angle_gamma   90.00
#
_symmetry.space_group_name_H-M   'P 1'
#
loop_
_entity.id
_entity.type
_entity.pdbx_description
1 polymer ?
#
loop_
_entity_poly.entity_id
_entity_poly.type
_entity_poly.pdbx_seq_one_letter_code
_entity_poly.pdbx_strand_id
1 'polypeptide(L)'
;DNNVSGMISLLKAMDDADVKYLVFSSSAATYGIPKKLPITEDTPLDPINPYGETKMMMEKIMHWADKADGIKSIALRYFNVAGASSDGTIGEDHAPETHLIPNILKSAISGDG
;
A
#
# COMPACT_ATOMS: atom_id res chain seq x y z
N ASP A 1 -6.00 13.48 -6.55
CA ASP A 1 -7.07 13.58 -5.54
C ASP A 1 -7.81 12.29 -5.18
N ASN A 2 -7.16 11.11 -5.15
CA ASN A 2 -7.88 9.86 -4.79
C ASN A 2 -7.44 9.26 -3.45
N ASN A 3 -6.12 9.20 -3.22
CA ASN A 3 -5.57 8.47 -2.08
C ASN A 3 -5.86 9.16 -0.73
N VAL A 4 -5.38 10.40 -0.55
CA VAL A 4 -5.46 11.10 0.75
C VAL A 4 -6.90 11.43 1.15
N SER A 5 -7.70 11.91 0.19
CA SER A 5 -9.13 12.19 0.38
C SER A 5 -9.92 10.93 0.73
N GLY A 6 -9.68 9.81 0.03
CA GLY A 6 -10.31 8.52 0.32
C GLY A 6 -9.99 8.02 1.72
N MET A 7 -8.75 8.16 2.17
CA MET A 7 -8.33 7.77 3.52
C MET A 7 -9.07 8.56 4.61
N ILE A 8 -9.21 9.88 4.45
CA ILE A 8 -9.94 10.73 5.40
C ILE A 8 -11.42 10.34 5.46
N SER A 9 -12.05 10.11 4.30
CA SER A 9 -13.45 9.67 4.26
C SER A 9 -13.65 8.31 4.93
N LEU A 10 -12.72 7.36 4.73
CA LEU A 10 -12.76 6.07 5.41
C LEU A 10 -12.67 6.21 6.93
N LEU A 11 -11.73 7.02 7.44
CA LEU A 11 -11.56 7.22 8.88
C LEU A 11 -12.79 7.85 9.53
N LYS A 12 -13.43 8.82 8.84
CA LYS A 12 -14.69 9.41 9.32
C LYS A 12 -15.80 8.37 9.39
N ALA A 13 -15.97 7.57 8.34
CA ALA A 13 -16.98 6.52 8.32
C ALA A 13 -16.72 5.43 9.38
N MET A 14 -15.45 5.12 9.65
CA MET A 14 -15.06 4.23 10.74
C MET A 14 -15.45 4.80 12.10
N ASP A 15 -15.21 6.10 12.33
CA ASP A 15 -15.59 6.74 13.59
C ASP A 15 -17.11 6.79 13.78
N ASP A 16 -17.86 7.17 12.74
CA ASP A 16 -19.34 7.17 12.75
C ASP A 16 -19.93 5.77 13.04
N ALA A 17 -19.21 4.71 12.64
CA ALA A 17 -19.61 3.31 12.81
C ALA A 17 -18.98 2.61 14.02
N ASP A 18 -18.24 3.34 14.87
CA ASP A 18 -17.48 2.80 16.02
C ASP A 18 -16.50 1.66 15.67
N VAL A 19 -15.92 1.71 14.47
CA VAL A 19 -14.88 0.78 14.02
C VAL A 19 -13.51 1.33 14.40
N LYS A 20 -12.79 0.63 15.29
CA LYS A 20 -11.54 1.14 15.88
C LYS A 20 -10.25 0.48 15.37
N TYR A 21 -10.31 -0.47 14.44
CA TYR A 21 -9.13 -1.19 13.96
C TYR A 21 -9.03 -1.18 12.43
N LEU A 22 -7.85 -0.81 11.91
CA LEU A 22 -7.56 -0.75 10.48
C LEU A 22 -6.24 -1.46 10.16
N VAL A 23 -6.27 -2.34 9.16
CA VAL A 23 -5.05 -2.84 8.51
C VAL A 23 -4.88 -2.10 7.20
N PHE A 24 -3.77 -1.38 7.06
CA PHE A 24 -3.47 -0.56 5.91
C PHE A 24 -2.39 -1.19 5.04
N SER A 25 -2.71 -1.34 3.76
CA SER A 25 -1.79 -1.73 2.70
C SER A 25 -0.89 -0.53 2.34
N SER A 26 0.30 -0.48 2.93
CA SER A 26 1.35 0.48 2.58
C SER A 26 2.30 -0.12 1.54
N SER A 27 3.46 0.50 1.33
CA SER A 27 4.45 0.04 0.35
C SER A 27 5.86 0.37 0.81
N ALA A 28 6.82 -0.49 0.47
CA ALA A 28 8.25 -0.19 0.66
C ALA A 28 8.73 1.03 -0.14
N ALA A 29 7.92 1.55 -1.10
CA ALA A 29 8.18 2.81 -1.78
C ALA A 29 8.29 4.01 -0.82
N THR A 30 7.78 3.91 0.41
CA THR A 30 7.94 4.93 1.45
C THR A 30 9.41 5.10 1.90
N TYR A 31 10.27 4.09 1.69
CA TYR A 31 11.69 4.15 2.07
C TYR A 31 12.58 4.83 1.04
N GLY A 32 12.10 5.05 -0.19
CA GLY A 32 12.90 5.66 -1.26
C GLY A 32 14.16 4.88 -1.61
N ILE A 33 15.32 5.56 -1.56
CA ILE A 33 16.64 4.97 -1.83
C ILE A 33 17.32 4.64 -0.50
N PRO A 34 17.27 3.38 -0.02
CA PRO A 34 17.85 3.01 1.26
C PRO A 34 19.39 3.07 1.23
N LYS A 35 20.00 3.52 2.31
CA LYS A 35 21.47 3.58 2.46
C LYS A 35 22.10 2.23 2.88
N LYS A 36 21.29 1.31 3.40
CA LYS A 36 21.71 -0.01 3.91
C LYS A 36 20.66 -1.06 3.57
N LEU A 37 21.12 -2.30 3.37
CA LEU A 37 20.27 -3.47 3.17
C LEU A 37 20.63 -4.55 4.21
N PRO A 38 19.66 -5.36 4.68
CA PRO A 38 18.23 -5.31 4.36
C PRO A 38 17.56 -4.04 4.92
N ILE A 39 16.46 -3.61 4.30
CA ILE A 39 15.62 -2.53 4.83
C ILE A 39 14.92 -3.05 6.09
N THR A 40 15.06 -2.35 7.21
CA THR A 40 14.29 -2.58 8.44
C THR A 40 13.23 -1.49 8.61
N GLU A 41 12.28 -1.71 9.52
CA GLU A 41 11.23 -0.74 9.86
C GLU A 41 11.78 0.60 10.37
N ASP A 42 12.99 0.59 10.95
CA ASP A 42 13.73 1.77 11.41
C ASP A 42 14.40 2.57 10.27
N THR A 43 14.37 2.06 9.04
CA THR A 43 14.91 2.77 7.89
C THR A 43 14.11 4.07 7.70
N PRO A 44 14.78 5.23 7.53
CA PRO A 44 14.08 6.49 7.31
C PRO A 44 13.13 6.42 6.11
N LEU A 45 11.96 7.03 6.27
CA LEU A 45 11.02 7.20 5.17
C LEU A 45 11.42 8.45 4.37
N ASP A 46 11.81 8.24 3.12
CA ASP A 46 12.27 9.29 2.19
C ASP A 46 11.80 8.99 0.75
N PRO A 47 10.48 8.98 0.51
CA PRO A 47 9.92 8.57 -0.78
C PRO A 47 10.40 9.49 -1.91
N ILE A 48 10.76 8.87 -3.05
CA ILE A 48 11.29 9.58 -4.23
C ILE A 48 10.28 9.78 -5.34
N ASN A 49 9.01 9.39 -5.12
CA ASN A 49 7.95 9.51 -6.11
C ASN A 49 6.60 9.84 -5.43
N PRO A 50 5.63 10.41 -6.18
CA PRO A 50 4.33 10.79 -5.63
C PRO A 50 3.55 9.63 -5.00
N TYR A 51 3.69 8.40 -5.53
CA TYR A 51 3.02 7.23 -4.99
C TYR A 51 3.48 6.92 -3.56
N GLY A 52 4.79 6.82 -3.33
CA GLY A 52 5.39 6.62 -2.02
C GLY A 52 5.05 7.75 -1.04
N GLU A 53 5.04 9.00 -1.53
CA GLU A 53 4.62 10.16 -0.73
C GLU A 53 3.17 10.01 -0.26
N THR A 54 2.24 9.61 -1.15
CA THR A 54 0.84 9.41 -0.74
C THR A 54 0.67 8.32 0.31
N LYS A 55 1.44 7.22 0.23
CA LYS A 55 1.42 6.15 1.25
C LYS A 55 1.99 6.62 2.58
N MET A 56 3.11 7.35 2.57
CA MET A 56 3.68 7.95 3.78
C MET A 56 2.70 8.95 4.41
N MET A 57 2.03 9.77 3.61
CA MET A 57 1.00 10.71 4.11
C MET A 57 -0.17 9.98 4.77
N MET A 58 -0.65 8.88 4.18
CA MET A 58 -1.70 8.04 4.78
C MET A 58 -1.28 7.46 6.13
N GLU A 59 -0.04 6.97 6.26
CA GLU A 59 0.49 6.50 7.54
C GLU A 59 0.49 7.60 8.61
N LYS A 60 0.89 8.83 8.24
CA LYS A 60 0.83 9.99 9.14
C LYS A 60 -0.61 10.34 9.54
N ILE A 61 -1.55 10.29 8.61
CA ILE A 61 -2.98 10.57 8.89
C ILE A 61 -3.53 9.55 9.89
N MET A 62 -3.26 8.25 9.69
CA MET A 62 -3.69 7.21 10.62
C MET A 62 -3.07 7.36 12.01
N HIS A 63 -1.81 7.78 12.09
CA HIS A 63 -1.19 8.09 13.38
C HIS A 63 -1.96 9.19 14.13
N TRP A 64 -2.39 10.23 13.43
CA TRP A 64 -3.18 11.29 14.05
C TRP A 64 -4.62 10.87 14.34
N ALA A 65 -5.22 10.00 13.53
CA ALA A 65 -6.54 9.42 13.81
C ALA A 65 -6.55 8.57 15.09
N ASP A 66 -5.45 7.87 15.39
CA ASP A 66 -5.30 7.22 16.71
C ASP A 66 -5.34 8.25 17.84
N LYS A 67 -4.56 9.34 17.69
CA LYS A 67 -4.47 10.38 18.72
C LYS A 67 -5.77 11.15 18.94
N ALA A 68 -6.53 11.39 17.87
CA ALA A 68 -7.77 12.16 17.92
C ALA A 68 -8.97 11.30 18.30
N ASP A 69 -9.16 10.17 17.62
CA ASP A 69 -10.43 9.43 17.58
C ASP A 69 -10.28 7.98 18.10
N GLY A 70 -9.07 7.59 18.49
CA GLY A 70 -8.75 6.27 19.06
C GLY A 70 -8.68 5.13 18.03
N ILE A 71 -8.65 5.45 16.73
CA ILE A 71 -8.56 4.44 15.67
C ILE A 71 -7.15 3.85 15.61
N LYS A 72 -7.02 2.57 15.97
CA LYS A 72 -5.77 1.81 15.91
C LYS A 72 -5.49 1.32 14.50
N SER A 73 -4.25 1.44 14.05
CA SER A 73 -3.85 1.02 12.71
C SER A 73 -2.53 0.26 12.68
N ILE A 74 -2.40 -0.64 11.71
CA ILE A 74 -1.14 -1.30 11.35
C ILE A 74 -0.91 -1.06 9.86
N ALA A 75 0.26 -0.53 9.50
CA ALA A 75 0.67 -0.34 8.12
C ALA A 75 1.62 -1.48 7.68
N LEU A 76 1.22 -2.24 6.67
CA LEU A 76 2.05 -3.30 6.08
C LEU A 76 2.84 -2.72 4.89
N ARG A 77 4.16 -2.59 5.02
CA ARG A 77 5.05 -2.06 3.98
C ARG A 77 5.72 -3.20 3.22
N TYR A 78 5.13 -3.62 2.11
CA TYR A 78 5.69 -4.67 1.25
C TYR A 78 6.26 -4.10 -0.06
N PHE A 79 7.21 -4.81 -0.67
CA PHE A 79 7.88 -4.39 -1.90
C PHE A 79 7.04 -4.69 -3.14
N ASN A 80 6.95 -5.95 -3.51
CA ASN A 80 6.15 -6.43 -4.64
C ASN A 80 5.18 -7.49 -4.12
N VAL A 81 3.91 -7.38 -4.47
CA VAL A 81 2.94 -8.46 -4.30
C VAL A 81 2.97 -9.29 -5.59
N ALA A 82 3.02 -10.61 -5.45
CA ALA A 82 2.98 -11.51 -6.58
C ALA A 82 2.34 -12.84 -6.17
N GLY A 83 1.64 -13.45 -7.11
CA GLY A 83 0.97 -14.74 -6.94
C GLY A 83 -0.51 -14.67 -7.28
N ALA A 84 -1.16 -15.83 -7.19
CA ALA A 84 -2.61 -16.00 -7.29
C ALA A 84 -3.01 -17.02 -6.22
N SER A 85 -4.31 -17.10 -5.91
CA SER A 85 -4.82 -18.20 -5.07
C SER A 85 -4.34 -19.55 -5.64
N SER A 86 -3.94 -20.48 -4.79
CA SER A 86 -3.36 -21.78 -5.19
C SER A 86 -4.33 -22.65 -5.99
N ASP A 87 -5.64 -22.36 -5.90
CA ASP A 87 -6.72 -22.97 -6.68
C ASP A 87 -7.08 -22.18 -7.96
N GLY A 88 -6.40 -21.06 -8.23
CA GLY A 88 -6.60 -20.22 -9.41
C GLY A 88 -7.90 -19.41 -9.44
N THR A 89 -8.67 -19.40 -8.35
CA THR A 89 -10.01 -18.78 -8.34
C THR A 89 -9.99 -17.26 -8.18
N ILE A 90 -8.91 -16.69 -7.62
CA ILE A 90 -8.73 -15.26 -7.38
C ILE A 90 -7.30 -14.88 -7.79
N GLY A 91 -7.18 -13.90 -8.68
CA GLY A 91 -5.90 -13.35 -9.19
C GLY A 91 -5.96 -11.83 -9.31
N GLU A 92 -4.82 -11.21 -9.63
CA GLU A 92 -4.68 -9.76 -9.78
C GLU A 92 -5.31 -9.31 -11.13
N ASP A 93 -6.34 -8.46 -11.08
CA ASP A 93 -7.01 -7.89 -12.26
C ASP A 93 -6.96 -6.35 -12.19
N HIS A 94 -5.93 -5.76 -12.81
CA HIS A 94 -5.74 -4.32 -12.93
C HIS A 94 -5.75 -3.85 -14.39
N ALA A 95 -6.42 -2.72 -14.65
CA ALA A 95 -6.46 -2.05 -15.95
C ALA A 95 -6.21 -0.52 -15.81
N PRO A 96 -5.06 0.01 -16.26
CA PRO A 96 -3.89 -0.68 -16.83
C PRO A 96 -3.02 -1.36 -15.76
N GLU A 97 -2.35 -2.44 -16.14
CA GLU A 97 -1.46 -3.20 -15.26
C GLU A 97 -0.06 -2.57 -15.19
N THR A 98 0.33 -2.10 -14.00
CA THR A 98 1.62 -1.41 -13.79
C THR A 98 2.65 -2.24 -13.03
N HIS A 99 2.29 -3.44 -12.55
CA HIS A 99 3.20 -4.29 -11.78
C HIS A 99 4.01 -5.23 -12.69
N LEU A 100 5.30 -5.40 -12.36
CA LEU A 100 6.28 -6.12 -13.19
C LEU A 100 5.93 -7.61 -13.37
N ILE A 101 5.44 -8.28 -12.32
CA ILE A 101 5.19 -9.73 -12.35
C ILE A 101 3.96 -10.09 -13.20
N PRO A 102 2.81 -9.41 -13.07
CA PRO A 102 1.68 -9.59 -14.00
C PRO A 102 2.02 -9.26 -15.45
N ASN A 103 2.87 -8.25 -15.71
CA ASN A 103 3.29 -7.90 -17.07
C ASN A 103 4.22 -8.94 -17.71
N ILE A 104 5.14 -9.54 -16.94
CA ILE A 104 5.97 -10.67 -17.42
C ILE A 104 5.10 -11.90 -17.69
N LEU A 105 4.11 -12.20 -16.84
CA LEU A 105 3.18 -13.30 -17.06
C LEU A 105 2.27 -13.05 -18.27
N LYS A 106 1.78 -11.82 -18.47
CA LYS A 106 1.03 -11.44 -19.69
C LYS A 106 1.87 -11.60 -20.96
N SER A 107 3.15 -11.23 -20.94
CA SER A 107 4.07 -11.46 -22.07
C SER A 107 4.28 -12.95 -22.35
N ALA A 108 4.48 -13.77 -21.31
CA ALA A 108 4.66 -15.21 -21.47
C ALA A 108 3.41 -15.94 -22.01
N ILE A 109 2.21 -15.42 -21.72
CA ILE A 109 0.94 -15.98 -22.21
C ILE A 109 0.60 -15.47 -23.61
N SER A 110 1.07 -14.28 -24.00
CA SER A 110 0.74 -13.65 -25.30
C SER A 110 1.64 -14.11 -26.46
N GLY A 111 2.73 -14.84 -26.20
CA GLY A 111 3.52 -15.51 -27.24
C GLY A 111 4.33 -14.60 -28.17
N ASP A 112 4.45 -13.30 -27.88
CA ASP A 112 5.31 -12.39 -28.66
C ASP A 112 6.63 -12.15 -27.92
N GLY A 113 7.62 -12.97 -28.29
CA GLY A 113 9.04 -12.79 -28.00
C GLY A 113 9.85 -12.83 -29.29
#